data_AF-A0A382HAR6-F1
#
_entry.id   AF-A0A382HAR6-F1
#
_cell.length_a   1.000
_cell.length_b   1.000
_cell.length_c   1.000
_cell.angle_alpha   90.00
_cell.angle_beta   90.00
_cell.angle_gamma   90.00
#
_symmetry.space_group_name_H-M   'P 1'
#
loop_
_entity.id
_entity.type
_entity.pdbx_description
1 polymer ?
#
loop_
_entity_poly.entity_id
_entity_poly.type
_entity_poly.pdbx_seq_one_letter_code
_entity_poly.pdbx_strand_id
1 'polypeptide(L)' 'MPLVEILKGVRVLDFGRYIAGPFCGALLGDLGADVIRIEKVAGSEDRFTTPVNPGDPDREVGANFLHLN' A
#
# COMPACT_ATOMS: atom_id res chain seq x y z
N MET A 1 -6.30 -21.33 -10.37
CA MET A 1 -6.51 -21.72 -8.96
C MET A 1 -7.42 -20.69 -8.34
N PRO A 2 -8.43 -21.04 -7.52
CA PRO A 2 -9.22 -20.04 -6.82
C PRO A 2 -8.30 -19.25 -5.87
N LEU A 3 -8.47 -17.92 -5.80
CA LEU A 3 -7.77 -17.11 -4.80
C LEU A 3 -8.20 -17.57 -3.39
N VAL A 4 -7.23 -17.65 -2.48
CA VAL A 4 -7.48 -18.01 -1.08
C VAL A 4 -8.02 -16.79 -0.35
N GLU A 5 -9.30 -16.80 0.03
CA GLU A 5 -9.95 -15.73 0.79
C GLU A 5 -10.10 -16.09 2.28
N ILE A 6 -9.03 -16.55 2.94
CA ILE A 6 -9.10 -17.01 4.34
C ILE A 6 -9.42 -15.87 5.34
N LEU A 7 -9.19 -14.61 4.93
CA LEU A 7 -9.48 -13.42 5.73
C LEU A 7 -10.74 -12.67 5.27
N LYS A 8 -11.61 -13.32 4.50
CA LYS A 8 -12.86 -12.71 4.03
C LYS A 8 -13.68 -12.14 5.19
N GLY A 9 -14.08 -10.89 5.06
CA GLY A 9 -14.89 -10.17 6.07
C GLY A 9 -14.08 -9.56 7.21
N VAL A 10 -12.75 -9.75 7.24
CA VAL A 10 -11.86 -9.02 8.15
C VAL A 10 -11.55 -7.64 7.55
N ARG A 11 -11.66 -6.59 8.36
CA ARG A 11 -11.21 -5.24 8.01
C ARG A 11 -9.97 -4.87 8.83
N VAL A 12 -8.95 -4.37 8.15
CA VAL A 12 -7.66 -3.97 8.76
C VAL A 12 -7.46 -2.48 8.53
N LEU A 13 -7.09 -1.74 9.58
CA LEU A 13 -6.63 -0.36 9.44
C LEU A 13 -5.11 -0.35 9.52
N ASP A 14 -4.45 -0.08 8.38
CA ASP A 14 -2.99 -0.05 8.29
C ASP A 14 -2.45 1.37 8.50
N PHE A 15 -1.75 1.58 9.61
CA PHE A 15 -1.01 2.82 9.94
C PHE A 15 0.49 2.71 9.62
N GLY A 16 0.89 1.59 9.02
CA GLY A 16 2.25 1.26 8.65
C GLY A 16 2.81 2.20 7.58
N ARG A 17 4.12 2.41 7.65
CA ARG A 17 4.86 3.29 6.74
C ARG A 17 6.07 2.56 6.17
N TYR A 18 6.58 3.10 5.07
CA TYR A 18 7.75 2.63 4.36
C TYR A 18 7.53 1.24 3.77
N ILE A 19 7.99 0.18 4.44
CA ILE A 19 8.06 -1.15 3.83
C ILE A 19 7.29 -2.18 4.64
N ALA A 20 7.66 -2.40 5.89
CA ALA A 20 7.16 -3.54 6.67
C ALA A 20 5.64 -3.52 6.88
N GLY A 21 5.07 -2.35 7.19
CA GLY A 21 3.63 -2.18 7.38
C GLY A 21 2.82 -2.40 6.09
N PRO A 22 3.07 -1.61 5.04
CA PRO A 22 2.41 -1.77 3.74
C PRO A 22 2.52 -3.19 3.19
N PHE A 23 3.71 -3.80 3.27
CA PHE A 23 3.92 -5.17 2.81
C PHE A 23 3.08 -6.18 3.60
N CYS A 24 2.99 -6.02 4.92
CA CYS A 24 2.11 -6.83 5.74
C CYS A 24 0.64 -6.63 5.34
N GLY A 25 0.21 -5.38 5.12
CA GLY A 25 -1.13 -5.04 4.63
C GLY A 25 -1.45 -5.70 3.30
N ALA A 26 -0.56 -5.61 2.32
CA ALA A 26 -0.72 -6.24 1.00
C ALA A 26 -0.94 -7.75 1.11
N LEU A 27 -0.12 -8.45 1.92
CA LEU A 27 -0.29 -9.89 2.15
C LEU A 27 -1.64 -10.24 2.78
N LEU A 28 -2.15 -9.41 3.70
CA LEU A 28 -3.47 -9.61 4.29
C LEU A 28 -4.59 -9.37 3.25
N GLY A 29 -4.41 -8.40 2.36
CA GLY A 29 -5.32 -8.14 1.23
C GLY A 29 -5.37 -9.29 0.23
N ASP A 30 -4.21 -9.85 -0.13
CA ASP A 30 -4.10 -11.03 -1.00
C ASP A 30 -4.81 -12.26 -0.41
N LEU A 31 -4.88 -12.35 0.93
CA LEU A 31 -5.60 -13.38 1.67
C LEU A 31 -7.10 -13.06 1.87
N GLY A 32 -7.61 -11.95 1.32
CA GLY A 32 -9.03 -11.59 1.27
C GLY A 32 -9.51 -10.58 2.31
N ALA A 33 -8.61 -9.91 3.04
CA ALA A 33 -8.99 -8.84 3.97
C ALA A 33 -9.29 -7.51 3.24
N ASP A 34 -10.19 -6.70 3.81
CA ASP A 34 -10.41 -5.31 3.42
C ASP A 34 -9.42 -4.41 4.18
N VAL A 35 -8.30 -4.08 3.54
CA VAL A 35 -7.20 -3.33 4.14
C VAL A 35 -7.30 -1.85 3.77
N ILE A 36 -7.52 -1.01 4.77
CA ILE A 36 -7.64 0.44 4.62
C ILE A 36 -6.37 1.08 5.16
N ARG A 37 -5.57 1.65 4.27
CA ARG A 37 -4.41 2.45 4.64
C ARG A 37 -4.84 3.81 5.21
N ILE A 38 -4.29 4.17 6.36
CA ILE A 38 -4.53 5.45 7.01
C ILE A 38 -3.27 6.32 6.92
N GLU A 39 -3.36 7.41 6.18
CA GLU A 39 -2.24 8.33 5.96
C GLU A 39 -2.61 9.80 6.12
N LYS A 40 -1.58 10.68 6.09
CA LYS A 40 -1.77 12.13 6.13
C LYS A 40 -2.55 12.59 4.90
N VAL A 41 -3.27 13.71 5.00
CA VAL A 41 -4.00 14.33 3.87
C VAL A 41 -3.07 14.61 2.67
N ALA A 42 -1.82 14.97 2.91
CA ALA A 42 -0.81 15.19 1.88
C ALA A 42 -0.14 13.90 1.36
N GLY A 43 -0.57 12.73 1.83
CA GLY A 43 0.13 11.46 1.62
C GLY A 43 1.22 11.20 2.65
N SER A 44 1.49 9.92 2.93
CA SER A 44 2.65 9.52 3.74
C SER A 44 3.96 9.66 2.95
N GLU A 45 5.09 9.88 3.63
CA GLU A 45 6.38 10.18 3.00
C GLU A 45 6.85 9.09 2.02
N ASP A 46 6.54 7.84 2.32
CA ASP A 46 6.84 6.66 1.51
C ASP A 46 6.06 6.62 0.17
N ARG A 47 4.95 7.37 0.05
CA ARG A 47 4.13 7.48 -1.17
C ARG A 47 4.91 8.02 -2.36
N PHE A 48 5.99 8.75 -2.13
CA PHE A 48 6.72 9.49 -3.17
C PHE A 48 8.15 8.98 -3.37
N THR A 49 8.55 7.92 -2.67
CA THR A 49 9.91 7.38 -2.76
C THR A 49 10.12 6.61 -4.06
N THR A 50 11.33 6.72 -4.64
CA THR A 50 11.69 6.08 -5.92
C THR A 50 10.81 6.54 -7.08
N PRO A 51 11.08 7.72 -7.68
CA PRO A 51 10.27 8.26 -8.77
C PRO A 51 10.16 7.28 -9.94
N VAL A 52 8.94 7.10 -10.46
CA VAL A 52 8.68 6.24 -11.62
C VAL A 52 9.16 6.91 -12.91
N ASN A 53 9.11 8.25 -12.96
CA ASN A 53 9.59 9.05 -14.08
C ASN A 53 10.55 10.17 -13.58
N PRO A 54 11.86 10.08 -13.83
CA PRO A 54 12.81 11.12 -13.47
C PRO A 54 12.66 12.33 -14.42
N GLY A 55 11.84 13.31 -14.04
CA GLY A 55 11.68 14.56 -14.80
C GLY A 55 10.30 15.21 -14.71
N ASP A 56 9.31 14.49 -14.17
CA ASP A 56 7.96 15.01 -14.01
C ASP A 56 7.81 15.76 -12.66
N PRO A 57 7.57 17.08 -12.67
CA PRO A 57 7.40 17.87 -11.44
C PRO A 57 6.09 17.56 -10.70
N ASP A 58 5.11 16.92 -11.35
CA ASP A 58 3.76 16.72 -10.79
C ASP A 58 3.63 15.45 -9.92
N ARG A 59 4.72 14.71 -9.72
CA ARG A 59 4.89 13.64 -8.69
C ARG A 59 3.66 12.75 -8.50
N GLU A 60 3.28 12.05 -9.56
CA GLU A 60 2.37 10.92 -9.41
C GLU A 60 3.16 9.72 -8.82
N VAL A 61 2.89 9.44 -7.54
CA VAL A 61 3.15 8.20 -6.78
C VAL A 61 4.45 7.43 -7.10
N GLY A 62 5.33 7.27 -6.10
CA GLY A 62 6.59 6.54 -6.21
C GLY A 62 6.44 5.04 -6.45
N ALA A 63 7.43 4.43 -7.11
CA ALA A 63 7.43 3.01 -7.49
C ALA A 63 7.36 2.07 -6.30
N ASN A 64 7.98 2.44 -5.17
CA ASN A 64 7.89 1.66 -3.94
C ASN A 64 6.45 1.60 -3.41
N PHE A 65 5.71 2.70 -3.50
CA PHE A 65 4.34 2.74 -3.01
C PHE A 65 3.42 1.87 -3.87
N LEU A 66 3.55 1.96 -5.19
CA LEU A 66 2.79 1.14 -6.15
C LEU A 66 3.06 -0.36 -6.02
N HIS A 67 4.27 -0.74 -5.59
CA HIS A 67 4.61 -2.14 -5.40
C HIS A 67 4.04 -2.73 -4.11
N LEU A 68 3.85 -1.89 -3.08
CA LEU A 68 3.58 -2.34 -1.71
C LEU A 68 2.13 -2.12 -1.25
N ASN A 69 1.28 -1.50 -2.08
CA ASN A 69 -0.13 -1.20 -1.77
C ASN A 69 -0.97 -1.41 -3.03
#